data_AF-A0AAX0PYL9-F1
#
_entry.id   AF-A0AAX0PYL9-F1
#
_cell.length_a   1.000
_cell.length_b   1.000
_cell.length_c   1.000
_cell.angle_alpha   90.00
_cell.angle_beta   90.00
_cell.angle_gamma   90.00
#
_symmetry.space_group_name_H-M   'P 1'
#
loop_
_entity.id
_entity.type
_entity.pdbx_description
1 polymer ?
#
loop_
_entity_poly.entity_id
_entity_poly.type
_entity_poly.pdbx_seq_one_letter_code
_entity_poly.pdbx_strand_id
1 'polypeptide(L)' 'QVGSHLIKHLRPFIDRRRRLALIIDDTLFSREYATQTELLARVFDHDKQLYIKGYRALTLGWSDANTFLPINFALMSS' A
#
# COMPACT_ATOMS: atom_id res chain seq x y z
N GLN A 1 -0.29 -16.65 0.58
CA GLN A 1 0.33 -17.81 1.27
C GLN A 1 1.65 -17.44 1.98
N VAL A 2 2.48 -16.52 1.44
CA VAL A 2 3.73 -16.05 2.09
C VAL A 2 3.48 -15.18 3.34
N GLY A 3 2.63 -14.16 3.25
CA GLY A 3 2.37 -13.24 4.38
C GLY A 3 1.89 -13.94 5.65
N SER A 4 0.99 -14.93 5.53
CA SER A 4 0.53 -15.73 6.67
C SER A 4 1.64 -16.59 7.29
N HIS A 5 2.60 -17.06 6.49
CA HIS A 5 3.73 -17.83 6.99
C HIS A 5 4.69 -16.94 7.77
N LEU A 6 4.97 -15.73 7.26
CA LEU A 6 5.84 -14.78 7.93
C LEU A 6 5.24 -14.28 9.26
N ILE A 7 3.94 -13.95 9.29
CA ILE A 7 3.26 -13.55 10.52
C ILE A 7 3.32 -14.67 11.57
N LYS A 8 3.13 -15.94 11.16
CA LYS A 8 3.28 -17.09 12.07
C LYS A 8 4.70 -17.22 12.61
N HIS A 9 5.71 -16.97 11.78
CA HIS A 9 7.12 -17.02 12.19
C HIS A 9 7.50 -15.89 13.15
N LEU A 10 6.94 -14.68 12.96
CA LEU A 10 7.17 -13.53 13.83
C LEU A 10 6.39 -13.60 15.15
N ARG A 11 5.29 -14.37 15.19
CA ARG A 11 4.37 -14.47 16.33
C ARG A 11 5.04 -14.70 17.70
N PRO A 12 6.09 -15.55 17.85
CA PRO A 12 6.77 -15.73 19.13
C PRO A 12 7.52 -14.49 19.63
N PHE A 13 7.89 -13.58 18.73
CA PHE A 13 8.68 -12.37 19.01
C PHE A 13 7.80 -11.13 19.21
N ILE A 14 6.49 -11.24 19.02
CA ILE A 14 5.54 -10.15 19.19
C ILE A 14 4.94 -10.25 20.59
N ASP A 15 5.09 -9.18 21.38
CA ASP A 15 4.45 -9.08 22.69
C ASP A 15 2.93 -9.19 22.52
N ARG A 16 2.31 -10.09 23.28
CA ARG A 16 0.86 -10.34 23.26
C ARG A 16 0.02 -9.13 23.62
N ARG A 17 0.59 -8.11 24.26
CA ARG A 17 -0.06 -6.83 24.60
C ARG A 17 -0.16 -5.89 23.40
N ARG A 18 0.62 -6.12 22.33
CA ARG A 18 0.62 -5.27 21.13
C ARG A 18 -0.66 -5.48 20.33
N ARG A 19 -1.22 -4.37 19.85
CA ARG A 19 -2.36 -4.40 18.95
C ARG A 19 -1.87 -4.64 17.53
N LEU A 20 -2.47 -5.64 16.89
CA LEU A 20 -2.23 -5.94 15.48
C LEU A 20 -3.18 -5.11 14.63
N ALA A 21 -2.68 -4.58 13.51
CA ALA A 21 -3.45 -3.82 12.55
C ALA A 21 -3.30 -4.43 11.16
N LEU A 22 -4.42 -4.57 10.45
CA LEU A 22 -4.44 -4.74 9.01
C LEU A 22 -4.62 -3.34 8.41
N ILE A 23 -3.67 -2.94 7.58
CA ILE A 23 -3.61 -1.62 6.95
C ILE A 23 -3.97 -1.80 5.48
N ILE A 24 -4.95 -1.01 5.03
CA ILE A 24 -5.33 -0.88 3.63
C ILE A 24 -5.21 0.60 3.33
N ASP A 25 -4.29 0.94 2.44
CA ASP A 25 -4.02 2.32 2.06
C ASP A 25 -4.03 2.45 0.55
N ASP A 26 -4.60 3.53 0.04
CA ASP A 26 -4.64 3.82 -1.39
C ASP A 26 -3.99 5.18 -1.63
N THR A 27 -2.71 5.14 -2.02
CA THR A 27 -1.89 6.32 -2.25
C THR A 27 -1.81 6.62 -3.74
N LEU A 28 -2.04 7.89 -4.11
CA LEU A 28 -1.83 8.36 -5.46
C LEU A 28 -0.34 8.61 -5.72
N PHE A 29 0.23 7.90 -6.71
CA PHE A 29 1.60 8.10 -7.18
C PHE A 29 1.63 9.00 -8.42
N SER A 30 2.06 10.25 -8.23
CA SER A 30 2.20 11.21 -9.33
C SER A 30 3.42 10.88 -10.21
N ARG A 31 3.21 11.00 -11.53
CA ARG A 31 4.15 10.71 -12.62
C ARG A 31 3.99 11.75 -13.74
N GLU A 32 4.03 13.03 -13.38
CA GLU A 32 3.71 14.16 -14.28
C GLU A 32 4.57 14.19 -15.55
N TYR A 33 5.84 13.80 -15.45
CA TYR A 33 6.78 13.80 -16.57
C TYR A 33 6.88 12.45 -17.31
N ALA A 34 6.18 11.41 -16.85
CA ALA A 34 6.21 10.12 -17.53
C ALA A 34 5.43 10.20 -18.85
N THR A 35 5.96 9.64 -19.92
CA THR A 35 5.32 9.66 -21.25
C THR A 35 4.66 8.33 -21.60
N GLN A 36 5.36 7.20 -21.39
CA GLN A 36 4.89 5.85 -21.72
C GLN A 36 5.27 4.84 -20.63
N THR A 37 4.67 4.96 -19.44
CA THR A 37 4.78 3.93 -18.41
C THR A 37 3.49 3.13 -18.34
N GLU A 38 3.59 1.84 -18.03
CA GLU A 38 2.42 0.99 -17.80
C GLU A 38 1.51 1.62 -16.73
N LEU A 39 0.19 1.49 -16.92
CA LEU A 39 -0.85 1.99 -16.00
C LEU A 39 -0.92 3.51 -15.80
N LEU A 40 -0.19 4.30 -16.59
CA LEU A 40 -0.23 5.76 -16.53
C LEU A 40 -1.59 6.29 -17.00
N ALA A 41 -2.35 6.88 -16.09
CA ALA A 41 -3.64 7.50 -16.37
C ALA A 41 -3.75 8.90 -15.76
N ARG A 42 -4.80 9.61 -16.11
CA ARG A 42 -5.11 10.93 -15.54
C ARG A 42 -6.08 10.72 -14.38
N VAL A 43 -5.55 10.70 -13.17
CA VAL A 43 -6.30 10.44 -11.93
C VAL A 43 -6.67 11.75 -11.26
N PHE A 44 -7.89 11.84 -10.72
CA PHE A 44 -8.32 12.99 -9.93
C PHE A 44 -7.81 12.87 -8.49
N ASP A 45 -6.98 13.83 -8.08
CA ASP A 45 -6.55 14.02 -6.71
C ASP A 45 -7.66 14.71 -5.92
N HIS A 46 -8.28 13.97 -5.00
CA HIS A 46 -9.38 14.49 -4.17
C HIS A 46 -8.88 15.35 -3.01
N ASP A 47 -7.61 15.25 -2.62
CA ASP A 47 -7.01 16.12 -1.59
C ASP A 47 -6.77 17.52 -2.17
N LYS A 48 -6.14 17.56 -3.35
CA LYS A 48 -5.80 18.82 -4.04
C LYS A 48 -6.84 19.34 -5.02
N GLN A 49 -7.91 18.58 -5.25
CA GLN A 49 -8.99 18.89 -6.20
C GLN A 49 -8.48 19.17 -7.63
N LEU A 50 -7.50 18.39 -8.09
CA LEU A 50 -6.88 18.57 -9.41
C LEU A 50 -6.58 17.24 -10.10
N TYR A 51 -6.44 17.27 -11.42
CA TYR A 51 -6.05 16.08 -12.17
C TYR A 51 -4.53 15.98 -12.27
N ILE A 52 -4.00 14.79 -11.99
CA ILE A 52 -2.58 14.46 -12.12
C ILE A 52 -2.37 13.23 -12.97
N LYS A 53 -1.24 13.20 -13.65
CA LYS A 53 -0.80 12.04 -14.41
C LYS A 53 -0.14 11.07 -13.44
N GLY A 54 -0.61 9.84 -13.35
CA GLY A 54 -0.13 8.88 -12.37
C GLY A 54 -0.93 7.59 -12.34
N TYR A 55 -0.81 6.86 -11.24
CA TYR A 55 -1.59 5.68 -10.92
C TYR A 55 -1.85 5.63 -9.42
N ARG A 56 -2.84 4.84 -9.01
CA ARG A 56 -3.15 4.60 -7.59
C ARG A 56 -2.49 3.32 -7.11
N ALA A 57 -1.80 3.39 -5.98
CA ALA A 57 -1.14 2.25 -5.36
C ALA A 57 -1.96 1.80 -4.14
N LEU A 58 -2.71 0.71 -4.30
CA LEU A 58 -3.39 0.05 -3.20
C LEU A 58 -2.40 -0.86 -2.48
N THR A 59 -2.09 -0.55 -1.23
CA THR A 59 -1.16 -1.28 -0.39
C THR A 59 -1.91 -2.00 0.72
N LEU A 60 -1.65 -3.30 0.86
CA LEU A 60 -2.12 -4.11 1.98
C LEU A 60 -0.93 -4.46 2.85
N GLY A 61 -1.01 -4.08 4.12
CA GLY A 61 0.05 -4.34 5.10
C GLY A 61 -0.49 -4.84 6.42
N TRP A 62 0.37 -5.47 7.19
CA TRP A 62 0.08 -5.86 8.56
C TRP A 62 1.11 -5.24 9.49
N SER A 63 0.68 -4.78 10.64
CA SER A 63 1.54 -4.13 11.62
C SER A 63 1.25 -4.63 13.03
N ASP A 64 2.29 -4.75 13.85
CA ASP A 64 2.18 -5.01 15.30
C ASP A 64 2.42 -3.73 16.14
N ALA A 65 2.32 -2.56 15.51
CA ALA A 65 2.68 -1.25 16.05
C ALA A 65 4.18 -0.98 16.26
N ASN A 66 5.07 -1.92 15.92
CA ASN A 66 6.52 -1.72 15.91
C ASN A 66 7.14 -2.04 14.54
N THR A 67 6.60 -3.04 13.85
CA THR A 67 7.06 -3.52 12.56
C THR A 67 5.91 -3.47 11.57
N PHE A 68 6.19 -2.97 10.37
CA PHE A 68 5.27 -3.00 9.24
C PHE A 68 5.70 -4.08 8.24
N LEU A 69 4.77 -4.95 7.87
CA LEU A 69 4.97 -6.01 6.90
C LEU A 69 4.06 -5.78 5.68
N PRO A 70 4.61 -5.46 4.49
CA PRO A 70 3.82 -5.44 3.27
C PRO A 70 3.35 -6.86 2.93
N ILE A 71 2.02 -7.04 2.80
CA ILE A 71 1.41 -8.33 2.44
C ILE A 71 1.20 -8.41 0.95
N ASN A 72 0.64 -7.36 0.34
CA ASN A 72 0.36 -7.30 -1.08
C ASN A 72 0.23 -5.85 -1.56
N PHE A 73 0.32 -5.66 -2.87
CA PHE A 73 0.06 -4.38 -3.50
C PHE A 73 -0.66 -4.58 -4.84
N ALA A 74 -1.40 -3.58 -5.27
CA ALA A 74 -1.95 -3.49 -6.61
C ALA A 74 -1.78 -2.07 -7.14
N LEU A 75 -1.31 -1.95 -8.38
CA LEU A 75 -1.32 -0.70 -9.12
C LEU A 75 -2.62 -0.61 -9.91
N MET A 76 -3.33 0.50 -9.76
CA MET A 76 -4.63 0.73 -10.37
C MET A 76 -4.55 1.94 -11.28
N SER A 77 -5.09 1.78 -12.48
CA SER A 77 -5.23 2.83 -13.49
C SER A 77 -6.73 3.06 -13.71
N SER A 78 -7.15 4.31 -13.77
CA SER A 78 -8.57 4.72 -13.90
C SER A 78 -8.74 5.76 -14.98
#